data_AF-A0A975F930-F1
#
_entry.id   AF-A0A975F930-F1
#
_cell.length_a   1.000
_cell.length_b   1.000
_cell.length_c   1.000
_cell.angle_alpha   90.00
_cell.angle_beta   90.00
_cell.angle_gamma   90.00
#
_symmetry.space_group_name_H-M   'P 1'
#
loop_
_entity.id
_entity.type
_entity.pdbx_description
1 polymer ?
#
loop_
_entity_poly.entity_id
_entity_poly.type
_entity_poly.pdbx_seq_one_letter_code
_entity_poly.pdbx_strand_id
1 'polypeptide(L)'
;MANTIRVTGCDNQLILIAYQWGASYEVGTIQSGDKAVDVTINISNNPYQGQIKLNGLWTPLSGSYEVGLPAGQYHLAIIGLDWGGPQHFNVEVNGTRLAYPYRNAGEGTVWTPAPILLTVQ
;
A
#
# COMPACT_ATOMS: atom_id res chain seq x y z
N MET A 1 4.22 -17.43 -8.00
CA MET A 1 3.33 -17.26 -6.82
C MET A 1 2.64 -15.92 -6.96
N ALA A 2 1.32 -15.83 -6.79
CA ALA A 2 0.63 -14.53 -6.85
C ALA A 2 0.88 -13.77 -5.54
N ASN A 3 1.32 -12.51 -5.62
CA ASN A 3 1.36 -11.65 -4.43
C ASN A 3 0.14 -10.74 -4.44
N THR A 4 -0.51 -10.63 -3.29
CA THR A 4 -1.70 -9.80 -3.11
C THR A 4 -1.51 -8.89 -1.91
N ILE A 5 -1.83 -7.61 -2.11
CA ILE A 5 -1.83 -6.58 -1.06
C ILE A 5 -3.27 -6.11 -0.93
N ARG A 6 -3.90 -6.34 0.22
CA ARG A 6 -5.24 -5.85 0.54
C ARG A 6 -5.17 -4.69 1.52
N VAL A 7 -5.72 -3.55 1.15
CA VAL A 7 -5.78 -2.35 1.98
C VAL A 7 -7.23 -2.17 2.44
N THR A 8 -7.43 -2.19 3.76
CA THR A 8 -8.76 -2.03 4.37
C THR A 8 -8.85 -0.85 5.33
N GLY A 9 -7.74 -0.16 5.56
CA GLY A 9 -7.65 1.08 6.33
C GLY A 9 -6.50 1.92 5.80
N CYS A 10 -6.78 3.19 5.51
CA CYS A 10 -5.85 4.15 4.93
C CYS A 10 -6.36 5.57 5.23
N ASP A 11 -6.53 5.90 6.51
CA ASP A 11 -6.81 7.29 6.87
C ASP A 11 -5.63 8.15 6.39
N ASN A 12 -5.92 9.30 5.80
CA ASN A 12 -5.00 10.14 5.03
C ASN A 12 -4.42 9.41 3.81
N GLN A 13 -3.15 8.99 3.84
CA GLN A 13 -2.46 8.44 2.67
C GLN A 13 -1.57 7.24 2.99
N LEU A 14 -1.58 6.26 2.09
CA LEU A 14 -0.69 5.11 2.10
C LEU A 14 0.12 5.08 0.81
N ILE A 15 1.43 4.92 0.92
CA ILE A 15 2.34 4.72 -0.22
C ILE A 15 2.99 3.33 -0.09
N LEU A 16 2.98 2.59 -1.19
CA LEU A 16 3.53 1.23 -1.29
C LEU A 16 4.69 1.25 -2.28
N ILE A 17 5.88 0.83 -1.84
CA ILE A 17 7.08 0.81 -2.67
C ILE A 17 7.70 -0.59 -2.62
N ALA A 18 7.78 -1.25 -3.77
CA ALA A 18 8.54 -2.49 -3.94
C ALA A 18 9.98 -2.13 -4.36
N TYR A 19 10.98 -2.57 -3.62
CA TYR A 19 12.38 -2.27 -3.92
C TYR A 19 13.27 -3.49 -3.82
N GLN A 20 14.31 -3.52 -4.63
CA GLN A 20 15.37 -4.52 -4.61
C GLN A 20 16.71 -3.81 -4.87
N TRP A 21 17.81 -4.55 -4.81
CA TRP A 21 19.10 -3.97 -5.16
C TRP A 21 19.08 -3.50 -6.63
N GLY A 22 19.30 -2.20 -6.83
CA GLY A 22 19.35 -1.59 -8.17
C GLY A 22 18.01 -1.16 -8.79
N ALA A 23 16.87 -1.37 -8.12
CA ALA A 23 15.57 -0.93 -8.63
C ALA A 23 14.54 -0.67 -7.52
N SER A 24 13.65 0.29 -7.77
CA SER A 24 12.47 0.55 -6.93
C SER A 24 11.27 0.92 -7.80
N TYR A 25 10.10 0.43 -7.42
CA TYR A 25 8.84 0.63 -8.10
C TYR A 25 7.79 1.06 -7.08
N GLU A 26 7.11 2.18 -7.35
CA GLU A 26 5.92 2.54 -6.58
C GLU A 26 4.78 1.62 -7.02
N VAL A 27 4.27 0.81 -6.12
CA VAL A 27 3.15 -0.10 -6.40
C VAL A 27 1.85 0.69 -6.42
N GLY A 28 1.67 1.56 -5.43
CA GLY A 28 0.54 2.47 -5.45
C GLY A 28 0.56 3.50 -4.33
N THR A 29 -0.19 4.56 -4.59
CA THR A 29 -0.52 5.61 -3.64
C THR A 29 -2.04 5.68 -3.49
N ILE A 30 -2.53 5.54 -2.26
CA ILE A 30 -3.95 5.56 -1.90
C ILE A 30 -4.18 6.73 -0.96
N GLN A 31 -5.15 7.58 -1.26
CA GLN A 31 -5.54 8.74 -0.47
C GLN A 31 -7.01 8.59 -0.05
N SER A 32 -7.32 8.34 1.21
CA SER A 32 -8.71 8.17 1.69
C SER A 32 -9.19 9.31 2.58
N GLY A 33 -8.28 10.02 3.27
CA GLY A 33 -8.64 10.97 4.32
C GLY A 33 -9.16 10.25 5.57
N ASP A 34 -10.39 9.77 5.51
CA ASP A 34 -11.06 9.00 6.58
C ASP A 34 -12.14 8.05 6.02
N LYS A 35 -12.21 7.90 4.69
CA LYS A 35 -13.24 7.10 4.03
C LYS A 35 -12.90 5.62 4.07
N ALA A 36 -13.95 4.80 3.96
CA ALA A 36 -13.81 3.35 3.90
C ALA A 36 -12.95 2.91 2.71
N VAL A 37 -12.11 1.91 2.93
CA VAL A 37 -11.22 1.33 1.92
C VAL A 37 -11.39 -0.20 1.91
N ASP A 38 -11.52 -0.78 0.73
CA ASP A 38 -11.41 -2.23 0.47
C ASP A 38 -10.79 -2.45 -0.91
N VAL A 39 -9.49 -2.18 -0.99
CA VAL A 39 -8.70 -2.20 -2.23
C VAL A 39 -7.81 -3.44 -2.23
N THR A 40 -7.82 -4.19 -3.31
CA THR A 40 -6.92 -5.31 -3.54
C THR A 40 -5.98 -5.00 -4.69
N ILE A 41 -4.68 -5.16 -4.47
CA ILE A 41 -3.63 -4.99 -5.49
C ILE A 41 -2.99 -6.35 -5.73
N ASN A 42 -3.08 -6.85 -6.95
CA ASN A 42 -2.44 -8.07 -7.39
C ASN A 42 -1.13 -7.73 -8.11
N ILE A 43 -0.04 -8.36 -7.70
CA ILE A 43 1.26 -8.22 -8.35
C ILE A 43 1.45 -9.37 -9.33
N SER A 44 1.70 -9.04 -10.59
CA SER A 44 1.98 -10.00 -11.66
C SER A 44 3.40 -9.85 -12.20
N ASN A 45 3.94 -10.94 -12.74
CA ASN A 45 5.22 -10.91 -13.46
C ASN A 45 5.03 -10.32 -14.86
N ASN A 46 5.03 -9.00 -14.92
CA ASN A 46 4.85 -8.22 -16.13
C ASN A 46 5.76 -6.98 -16.08
N PRO A 47 6.12 -6.39 -17.22
CA PRO A 47 6.83 -5.11 -17.23
C PRO A 47 6.08 -4.06 -16.39
N TYR A 48 6.82 -3.28 -15.60
CA TYR A 48 6.23 -2.20 -14.82
C TYR A 48 5.70 -1.10 -15.74
N GLN A 49 4.40 -0.81 -15.64
CA GLN A 49 3.71 0.20 -16.45
C GLN A 49 3.35 1.46 -15.66
N GLY A 50 3.75 1.52 -14.39
CA GLY A 50 3.39 2.59 -13.47
C GLY A 50 2.62 2.08 -12.26
N GLN A 51 2.42 3.00 -11.33
CA GLN A 51 1.74 2.78 -10.07
C GLN A 51 0.22 2.91 -10.19
N ILE A 52 -0.50 2.33 -9.23
CA ILE A 52 -1.92 2.64 -9.01
C ILE A 52 -2.03 3.94 -8.20
N LYS A 53 -2.84 4.89 -8.66
CA LYS A 53 -3.16 6.12 -7.92
C LYS A 53 -4.64 6.17 -7.62
N LEU A 54 -5.03 6.10 -6.35
CA LEU A 54 -6.42 6.19 -5.92
C LEU A 54 -6.62 7.40 -5.01
N ASN A 55 -7.65 8.20 -5.32
CA ASN A 55 -8.05 9.35 -4.51
C ASN A 55 -9.53 9.21 -4.15
N GLY A 56 -9.78 8.94 -2.88
CA GLY A 56 -11.09 8.75 -2.26
C GLY A 56 -11.38 9.73 -1.14
N LEU A 57 -10.77 10.93 -1.15
CA LEU A 57 -10.98 11.94 -0.09
C LEU A 57 -12.45 12.24 0.21
N TRP A 58 -13.33 12.02 -0.78
CA TRP A 58 -14.76 12.28 -0.67
C TRP A 58 -15.63 11.04 -0.85
N THR A 59 -15.06 9.90 -1.22
CA THR A 59 -15.80 8.69 -1.61
C THR A 59 -15.05 7.43 -1.20
N PRO A 60 -15.73 6.40 -0.68
CA PRO A 60 -15.10 5.11 -0.38
C PRO A 60 -14.33 4.54 -1.59
N LEU A 61 -13.21 3.88 -1.31
CA LEU A 61 -12.39 3.21 -2.32
C LEU A 61 -12.58 1.71 -2.24
N SER A 62 -12.89 1.07 -3.37
CA SER A 62 -12.92 -0.38 -3.46
C SER A 62 -12.57 -0.86 -4.85
N GLY A 63 -12.13 -2.12 -4.95
CA GLY A 63 -11.86 -2.77 -6.22
C GLY A 63 -10.58 -3.59 -6.22
N SER A 64 -10.36 -4.28 -7.33
CA SER A 64 -9.15 -5.06 -7.59
C SER A 64 -8.36 -4.43 -8.72
N TYR A 65 -7.06 -4.27 -8.50
CA TYR A 65 -6.13 -3.62 -9.41
C TYR A 65 -4.92 -4.53 -9.63
N GLU A 66 -4.21 -4.30 -10.74
CA GLU A 66 -3.03 -5.08 -11.11
C GLU A 66 -1.81 -4.16 -11.28
N VAL A 67 -0.66 -4.60 -10.79
CA VAL A 67 0.64 -3.95 -11.01
C VAL A 67 1.62 -5.00 -11.50
N GLY A 68 2.18 -4.78 -12.69
CA GLY A 68 3.28 -5.57 -13.20
C GLY A 68 4.58 -5.20 -12.50
N LEU A 69 5.32 -6.19 -12.00
CA LEU A 69 6.72 -6.05 -11.62
C LEU A 69 7.55 -7.10 -12.36
N PRO A 70 8.78 -6.79 -12.82
CA PRO A 70 9.67 -7.81 -13.34
C PRO A 70 9.93 -8.90 -12.30
N ALA A 71 10.11 -10.14 -12.75
CA ALA A 71 10.51 -11.25 -11.88
C ALA A 71 11.71 -10.86 -10.99
N GLY A 72 11.63 -11.21 -9.72
CA GLY A 72 12.62 -10.79 -8.73
C GLY A 72 12.14 -10.92 -7.29
N GLN A 73 13.05 -10.63 -6.37
CA GLN A 73 12.77 -10.58 -4.94
C GLN A 73 12.82 -9.13 -4.48
N TYR A 74 11.70 -8.65 -3.95
CA TYR A 74 11.53 -7.28 -3.52
C TYR A 74 11.23 -7.23 -2.03
N HIS A 75 11.68 -6.19 -1.37
CA HIS A 75 11.09 -5.75 -0.12
C HIS A 75 9.98 -4.75 -0.42
N LEU A 76 8.83 -4.90 0.24
CA LEU A 76 7.73 -3.97 0.19
C LEU A 76 7.82 -3.03 1.41
N ALA A 77 8.13 -1.78 1.14
CA ALA A 77 7.95 -0.69 2.10
C ALA A 77 6.50 -0.21 2.05
N ILE A 78 5.93 -0.02 3.23
CA ILE A 78 4.58 0.50 3.44
C ILE A 78 4.73 1.77 4.27
N ILE A 79 4.21 2.88 3.78
CA ILE A 79 4.39 4.20 4.37
C ILE A 79 3.01 4.82 4.58
N GLY A 80 2.59 4.94 5.84
CA GLY A 80 1.43 5.73 6.25
C GLY A 80 1.85 7.18 6.47
N LEU A 81 1.17 8.08 5.75
CA LEU A 81 1.30 9.52 5.87
C LEU A 81 0.02 10.10 6.46
N ASP A 82 0.18 10.96 7.47
CA ASP A 82 -0.88 11.72 8.10
C ASP A 82 -0.73 13.20 7.73
N TRP A 83 -1.79 13.83 7.24
CA TRP A 83 -1.83 15.27 6.94
C TRP A 83 -2.62 16.06 7.99
N GLY A 84 -2.98 15.41 9.09
CA GLY A 84 -3.76 15.94 10.20
C GLY A 84 -5.04 15.15 10.46
N GLY A 85 -5.47 15.13 11.71
CA GLY A 85 -6.72 14.49 12.14
C GLY A 85 -6.54 13.03 12.58
N PRO A 86 -7.58 12.19 12.39
CA PRO A 86 -7.50 10.77 12.71
C PRO A 86 -6.60 10.00 11.75
N GLN A 87 -5.94 8.97 12.27
CA GLN A 87 -5.10 8.07 11.50
C GLN A 87 -5.31 6.61 11.92
N HIS A 88 -5.48 5.74 10.93
CA HIS A 88 -5.62 4.30 11.06
C HIS A 88 -5.22 3.64 9.73
N PHE A 89 -4.34 2.66 9.80
CA PHE A 89 -3.87 1.92 8.63
C PHE A 89 -4.04 0.42 8.83
N ASN A 90 -4.51 -0.28 7.80
CA ASN A 90 -4.65 -1.72 7.83
C ASN A 90 -4.37 -2.31 6.45
N VAL A 91 -3.27 -3.05 6.36
CA VAL A 91 -2.76 -3.65 5.12
C VAL A 91 -2.50 -5.12 5.38
N GLU A 92 -2.94 -5.98 4.49
CA GLU A 92 -2.63 -7.40 4.48
C GLU A 92 -1.79 -7.72 3.25
N VAL A 93 -0.64 -8.36 3.42
CA VAL A 93 0.25 -8.76 2.33
C VAL A 93 0.41 -10.27 2.37
N ASN A 94 -0.09 -10.97 1.36
CA ASN A 94 -0.06 -12.43 1.29
C ASN A 94 -0.59 -13.11 2.58
N GLY A 95 -1.68 -12.60 3.15
CA GLY A 95 -2.25 -13.10 4.42
C GLY A 95 -1.60 -12.56 5.70
N THR A 96 -0.45 -11.86 5.59
CA THR A 96 0.19 -11.23 6.76
C THR A 96 -0.40 -9.85 7.00
N ARG A 97 -1.10 -9.69 8.12
CA ARG A 97 -1.71 -8.42 8.51
C ARG A 97 -0.71 -7.49 9.20
N LEU A 98 -0.67 -6.25 8.72
CA LEU A 98 0.05 -5.12 9.29
C LEU A 98 -0.96 -4.02 9.58
N ALA A 99 -1.01 -3.57 10.84
CA ALA A 99 -1.95 -2.53 11.25
C ALA A 99 -1.25 -1.46 12.08
N TYR A 100 -1.71 -0.23 11.90
CA TYR A 100 -1.44 0.88 12.78
C TYR A 100 -2.77 1.28 13.42
N PRO A 101 -2.89 1.17 14.76
CA PRO A 101 -4.16 1.42 15.44
C PRO A 101 -4.57 2.88 15.31
N TYR A 102 -5.87 3.12 15.50
CA TYR A 102 -6.43 4.47 15.53
C TYR A 102 -5.66 5.40 16.48
N ARG A 103 -5.30 6.59 15.98
CA ARG A 103 -4.82 7.72 16.79
C ARG A 103 -5.38 9.03 16.22
N ASN A 104 -5.40 10.06 17.05
CA ASN A 104 -5.87 11.41 16.68
C ASN A 104 -4.79 12.46 17.01
N ALA A 105 -3.56 12.17 16.64
CA ALA A 105 -2.38 13.00 16.84
C ALA A 105 -1.21 12.48 16.00
N GLY A 106 -0.39 13.38 15.48
CA GLY A 106 0.74 13.08 14.58
C GLY A 106 0.56 13.78 13.23
N GLU A 107 1.66 14.00 12.52
CA GLU A 107 1.69 14.55 11.15
C GLU A 107 2.94 14.03 10.43
N GLY A 108 2.89 13.94 9.11
CA GLY A 108 3.98 13.43 8.28
C GLY A 108 4.01 11.90 8.25
N THR A 109 5.21 11.31 8.27
CA THR A 109 5.36 9.85 8.28
C THR A 109 5.11 9.29 9.67
N VAL A 110 3.99 8.58 9.80
CA VAL A 110 3.46 8.09 11.08
C VAL A 110 3.53 6.58 11.22
N TRP A 111 3.65 5.87 10.10
CA TRP A 111 3.69 4.41 10.10
C TRP A 111 4.61 3.86 9.02
N THR A 112 5.63 3.11 9.44
CA THR A 112 6.54 2.35 8.55
C THR A 112 6.86 1.01 9.22
N PRO A 113 6.00 -0.03 9.05
CA PRO A 113 6.30 -1.35 9.59
C PRO A 113 7.55 -1.94 8.91
N ALA A 114 8.09 -3.03 9.48
CA ALA A 114 9.21 -3.74 8.87
C ALA A 114 8.83 -4.19 7.43
N PRO A 115 9.73 -4.04 6.44
CA PRO A 115 9.43 -4.41 5.06
C PRO A 115 9.10 -5.90 4.90
N ILE A 116 8.13 -6.21 4.03
CA ILE A 116 7.72 -7.59 3.73
C ILE A 116 8.41 -8.07 2.45
N LEU A 117 8.91 -9.30 2.44
CA LEU A 117 9.46 -9.91 1.23
C LEU A 117 8.34 -10.29 0.26
N LEU A 118 8.46 -9.84 -0.99
CA LEU A 118 7.65 -10.23 -2.13
C LEU A 118 8.53 -10.98 -3.13
N THR A 119 8.06 -12.14 -3.60
CA THR A 119 8.74 -12.89 -4.67
C THR A 119 7.84 -12.91 -5.91
N VAL A 120 8.29 -12.27 -6.99
CA VAL A 120 7.57 -12.22 -8.27
C VAL A 120 8.18 -13.26 -9.20
N GLN A 121 7.35 -14.18 -9.70
CA GLN A 121 7.73 -15.31 -10.57
C GLN A 121 6.86 -15.36 -11.80
#